data_AF-A0A9X5F3F8-F1
#
_entry.id   AF-A0A9X5F3F8-F1
#
_cell.length_a   1.000
_cell.length_b   1.000
_cell.length_c   1.000
_cell.angle_alpha   90.00
_cell.angle_beta   90.00
_cell.angle_gamma   90.00
#
_symmetry.space_group_name_H-M   'P 1'
#
loop_
_entity.id
_entity.type
_entity.pdbx_description
1 polymer ?
#
loop_
_entity_poly.entity_id
_entity_poly.type
_entity_poly.pdbx_seq_one_letter_code
_entity_poly.pdbx_strand_id
1 'polypeptide(L)'
;MQGRYMKSQLNVEQVDKPFEFFMNRFRLPAAAPWAEFTQYTGLSETVIRQPLDEAIAQGDLTGSETHWQITQHGKLFLNSQPELFLTE
;
A
#
# COMPACT_ATOMS: atom_id res chain seq x y z
N MET A 1 -33.23 13.73 -0.11
CA MET A 1 -31.83 14.20 -0.01
C MET A 1 -31.09 13.73 -1.25
N GLN A 2 -30.79 14.60 -2.21
CA GLN A 2 -29.94 14.23 -3.35
C GLN A 2 -28.48 14.11 -2.87
N GLY A 3 -28.08 12.89 -2.49
CA GLY A 3 -26.75 12.57 -1.96
C GLY A 3 -25.61 12.77 -2.96
N ARG A 4 -25.25 14.02 -3.25
CA ARG A 4 -24.03 14.37 -4.00
C ARG A 4 -22.86 14.49 -3.01
N TYR A 5 -22.27 13.35 -2.66
CA TYR A 5 -21.12 13.26 -1.75
C TYR A 5 -19.77 13.30 -2.49
N MET A 6 -19.63 14.15 -3.51
CA MET A 6 -18.37 14.30 -4.25
C MET A 6 -17.98 15.77 -4.34
N LYS A 7 -16.91 16.14 -3.63
CA LYS A 7 -16.36 17.51 -3.64
C LYS A 7 -15.38 17.71 -4.79
N SER A 8 -14.53 16.72 -5.07
CA SER A 8 -13.48 16.81 -6.09
C SER A 8 -12.97 15.42 -6.47
N GLN A 9 -12.39 15.30 -7.67
CA GLN A 9 -11.67 14.15 -8.15
C GLN A 9 -10.35 14.63 -8.73
N LEU A 10 -9.25 13.96 -8.39
CA LEU A 10 -7.90 14.29 -8.84
C LEU A 10 -7.27 13.04 -9.44
N ASN A 11 -6.43 13.22 -10.45
CA ASN A 11 -5.60 12.15 -10.97
C ASN A 11 -4.35 12.04 -10.10
N VAL A 12 -3.94 10.80 -9.84
CA VAL A 12 -2.72 10.48 -9.09
C VAL A 12 -1.64 10.13 -10.10
N GLU A 13 -0.48 10.79 -10.01
CA GLU A 13 0.66 10.53 -10.87
C GLU A 13 1.22 9.13 -10.62
N GLN A 14 1.88 8.54 -11.62
CA GLN A 14 2.37 7.15 -11.50
C GLN A 14 3.34 6.96 -10.32
N VAL A 15 4.14 7.97 -10.01
CA VAL A 15 5.10 7.95 -8.88
C VAL A 15 4.40 7.93 -7.52
N ASP A 16 3.19 8.49 -7.42
CA ASP A 16 2.43 8.59 -6.16
C ASP A 16 1.51 7.37 -5.93
N LYS A 17 1.22 6.60 -6.99
CA LYS A 17 0.31 5.43 -6.92
C LYS A 17 0.73 4.38 -5.87
N PRO A 18 2.03 4.04 -5.69
CA PRO A 18 2.44 3.10 -4.64
C PRO A 18 2.02 3.57 -3.25
N PHE A 19 2.34 4.81 -2.91
CA PHE A 19 1.98 5.41 -1.63
C PHE A 19 0.46 5.35 -1.38
N GLU A 20 -0.34 5.85 -2.34
CA GLU A 20 -1.80 5.86 -2.21
C GLU A 20 -2.41 4.45 -2.11
N PHE A 21 -1.85 3.48 -2.84
CA PHE A 21 -2.26 2.09 -2.74
C PHE A 21 -2.04 1.55 -1.32
N PHE A 22 -0.85 1.76 -0.75
CA PHE A 22 -0.52 1.27 0.59
C PHE A 22 -1.32 1.95 1.70
N MET A 23 -1.57 3.25 1.59
CA MET A 23 -2.44 4.00 2.50
C MET A 23 -3.86 3.45 2.56
N ASN A 24 -4.37 2.94 1.44
CA ASN A 24 -5.66 2.27 1.40
C ASN A 24 -5.55 0.83 1.90
N ARG A 25 -4.51 0.11 1.47
CA ARG A 25 -4.40 -1.32 1.70
C ARG A 25 -4.15 -1.68 3.16
N PHE A 26 -3.30 -0.92 3.85
CA PHE A 26 -2.94 -1.18 5.25
C PHE A 26 -4.08 -0.97 6.26
N ARG A 27 -5.20 -0.34 5.83
CA ARG A 27 -6.42 -0.22 6.65
C ARG A 27 -7.04 -1.58 6.97
N LEU A 28 -6.89 -2.56 6.06
CA LEU A 28 -7.51 -3.87 6.18
C LEU A 28 -6.55 -4.87 6.84
N PRO A 29 -6.95 -5.58 7.92
CA PRO A 29 -6.17 -6.68 8.49
C PRO A 29 -6.33 -7.97 7.66
N ALA A 30 -6.07 -7.91 6.35
CA ALA A 30 -6.25 -9.02 5.43
C ALA A 30 -4.96 -9.29 4.64
N ALA A 31 -4.76 -10.55 4.25
CA ALA A 31 -3.72 -10.91 3.30
C ALA A 31 -4.02 -10.28 1.93
N ALA A 32 -2.98 -9.77 1.27
CA ALA A 32 -3.02 -9.05 0.00
C ALA A 32 -2.22 -9.86 -1.03
N PRO A 33 -2.82 -10.26 -2.16
CA PRO A 33 -2.06 -10.87 -3.24
C PRO A 33 -1.03 -9.88 -3.79
N TRP A 34 0.13 -10.37 -4.23
CA TRP A 34 1.11 -9.51 -4.91
C TRP A 34 0.52 -8.84 -6.16
N ALA A 35 -0.25 -9.61 -6.95
CA ALA A 35 -0.89 -9.16 -8.19
C ALA A 35 -1.94 -8.06 -7.97
N GLU A 36 -2.44 -7.89 -6.74
CA GLU A 36 -3.41 -6.86 -6.38
C GLU A 36 -2.85 -5.46 -6.69
N PHE A 37 -1.55 -5.26 -6.43
CA PHE A 37 -0.90 -3.99 -6.69
C PHE A 37 -0.96 -3.60 -8.17
N THR A 38 -0.54 -4.51 -9.05
CA THR A 38 -0.56 -4.29 -10.50
C THR A 38 -1.98 -4.11 -11.01
N GLN A 39 -2.94 -4.87 -10.49
CA GLN A 39 -4.35 -4.76 -10.88
C GLN A 39 -4.94 -3.37 -10.61
N TYR A 40 -4.62 -2.76 -9.47
CA TYR A 40 -5.20 -1.46 -9.09
C TYR A 40 -4.39 -0.25 -9.56
N THR A 41 -3.07 -0.37 -9.69
CA THR A 41 -2.21 0.77 -10.06
C THR A 41 -1.80 0.78 -11.53
N GLY A 42 -1.81 -0.40 -12.18
CA GLY A 42 -1.23 -0.62 -13.50
C GLY A 42 0.30 -0.70 -13.52
N LEU A 43 0.95 -0.64 -12.35
CA LEU A 43 2.41 -0.68 -12.22
C LEU A 43 2.91 -2.10 -11.92
N SER A 44 4.14 -2.40 -12.31
CA SER A 44 4.78 -3.69 -11.99
C SER A 44 5.04 -3.83 -10.49
N GLU A 45 4.82 -5.02 -9.94
CA GLU A 45 5.16 -5.38 -8.55
C GLU A 45 6.64 -5.13 -8.22
N THR A 46 7.52 -5.13 -9.22
CA THR A 46 8.95 -4.83 -9.04
C THR A 46 9.20 -3.47 -8.41
N VAL A 47 8.29 -2.50 -8.61
CA VAL A 47 8.37 -1.15 -8.03
C VAL A 47 8.27 -1.19 -6.51
N ILE A 48 7.48 -2.13 -5.97
CA ILE A 48 7.20 -2.21 -4.53
C ILE A 48 7.96 -3.35 -3.84
N ARG A 49 8.72 -4.15 -4.59
CA ARG A 49 9.35 -5.37 -4.05
C ARG A 49 10.39 -5.05 -2.99
N GLN A 50 11.32 -4.15 -3.31
CA GLN A 50 12.36 -3.73 -2.37
C GLN A 50 11.78 -3.14 -1.06
N PRO A 51 10.89 -2.13 -1.07
CA PRO A 51 10.35 -1.59 0.18
C PRO A 51 9.51 -2.60 0.97
N LEU A 52 8.85 -3.56 0.30
CA LEU A 52 8.12 -4.63 0.99
C LEU A 52 9.06 -5.65 1.63
N ASP A 53 10.15 -6.01 0.96
CA ASP A 53 11.15 -6.91 1.53
C ASP A 53 11.82 -6.28 2.77
N GLU A 54 12.09 -4.97 2.74
CA GLU A 54 12.57 -4.20 3.90
C GLU A 54 11.56 -4.20 5.05
N ALA A 55 10.28 -3.94 4.75
CA ALA A 55 9.22 -3.97 5.76
C ALA A 55 8.99 -5.39 6.32
N ILE A 56 9.19 -6.44 5.53
CA ILE A 56 9.18 -7.83 6.00
C ILE A 56 10.37 -8.09 6.94
N ALA A 57 11.57 -7.63 6.56
CA ALA A 57 12.77 -7.79 7.39
C ALA A 57 12.64 -7.06 8.75
N GLN A 58 11.92 -5.93 8.79
CA GLN A 58 11.62 -5.17 10.00
C GLN A 58 10.47 -5.77 10.84
N GLY A 59 9.75 -6.76 10.31
CA GLY A 59 8.60 -7.39 10.97
C GLY A 59 7.29 -6.59 10.88
N ASP A 60 7.25 -5.55 10.05
CA ASP A 60 6.05 -4.75 9.79
C ASP A 60 5.06 -5.48 8.87
N LEU A 61 5.58 -6.30 7.97
CA LEU A 61 4.81 -7.17 7.09
C LEU A 61 5.22 -8.64 7.26
N THR A 62 4.32 -9.54 6.95
CA THR A 62 4.62 -10.95 6.71
C THR A 62 4.44 -11.26 5.23
N GLY A 63 5.45 -11.87 4.62
CA GLY A 63 5.44 -12.25 3.21
C GLY A 63 5.29 -13.75 3.00
N SER A 64 4.68 -14.12 1.89
CA SER A 64 4.65 -15.46 1.31
C SER A 64 4.87 -15.35 -0.21
N GLU A 65 4.97 -16.50 -0.88
CA GLU A 65 5.17 -16.52 -2.35
C GLU A 65 4.04 -15.82 -3.12
N THR A 66 2.82 -15.84 -2.59
CA THR A 66 1.62 -15.37 -3.29
C THR A 66 0.97 -14.13 -2.67
N HIS A 67 1.18 -13.92 -1.36
CA HIS A 67 0.54 -12.85 -0.61
C HIS A 67 1.50 -12.21 0.39
N TRP A 68 1.17 -11.00 0.82
CA TRP A 68 1.76 -10.33 1.96
C TRP A 68 0.65 -9.82 2.89
N GLN A 69 0.95 -9.62 4.16
CA GLN A 69 -0.01 -9.13 5.14
C GLN A 69 0.65 -8.19 6.13
N ILE A 70 -0.06 -7.13 6.49
CA ILE A 70 0.40 -6.20 7.51
C ILE A 70 0.29 -6.80 8.91
N THR A 71 1.34 -6.68 9.71
CA THR A 71 1.35 -7.12 11.11
C THR A 71 0.72 -6.06 12.01
N GLN A 72 0.43 -6.41 13.27
CA GLN A 72 -0.03 -5.42 14.24
C GLN A 72 1.02 -4.34 14.51
N HIS A 73 2.31 -4.70 14.51
CA HIS A 73 3.41 -3.76 14.64
C HIS A 73 3.46 -2.81 13.44
N GLY A 74 3.42 -3.36 12.22
CA GLY A 74 3.38 -2.57 10.99
C GLY A 74 2.21 -1.61 10.95
N LYS A 75 1.02 -1.99 11.43
CA LYS A 75 -0.11 -1.05 11.55
C LYS A 75 0.18 0.14 12.45
N LEU A 76 0.88 -0.05 13.56
CA LEU A 76 1.25 1.04 14.46
C LEU A 76 2.34 1.92 13.84
N PHE A 77 3.29 1.30 13.14
CA PHE A 77 4.41 1.98 12.50
C PHE A 77 4.00 2.77 11.26
N LEU A 78 3.19 2.17 10.38
CA LEU A 78 2.74 2.75 9.10
C LEU A 78 1.72 3.88 9.29
N ASN A 79 0.97 3.86 10.39
CA ASN A 79 0.17 5.01 10.79
C ASN A 79 1.02 6.17 11.36
N SER A 80 2.28 5.92 11.69
CA SER A 80 3.20 6.89 12.29
C SER A 80 4.25 7.43 11.30
N GLN A 81 4.57 6.70 10.22
CA GLN A 81 5.58 7.07 9.22
C GLN A 81 5.16 6.67 7.78
N PRO A 82 4.13 7.31 7.20
CA PRO A 82 3.69 7.01 5.84
C PRO A 82 4.73 7.40 4.78
N GLU A 83 5.63 8.33 5.09
CA GLU A 83 6.64 8.91 4.19
C GLU A 83 7.64 7.89 3.63
N LEU A 84 7.81 6.72 4.25
CA LEU A 84 8.69 5.65 3.76
C LEU A 84 8.25 5.06 2.41
N PHE A 85 7.01 5.31 1.98
CA PHE A 85 6.49 4.91 0.67
C PHE A 85 6.53 6.04 -0.36
N LEU A 86 6.99 7.23 0.03
CA LEU A 86 7.30 8.30 -0.90
C LEU A 86 8.71 8.04 -1.43
N THR A 87 8.79 7.73 -2.72
CA THR A 87 10.07 7.79 -3.41
C THR A 87 10.30 9.25 -3.78
N GLU A 88 11.45 9.83 -3.42
CA GLU A 88 11.81 11.19 -3.87
C GLU A 88 11.82 11.34 -5.40
#